data_AF-A0A2P2L5U6-F1
#
_entry.id   AF-A0A2P2L5U6-F1
#
_cell.length_a   1.000
_cell.length_b   1.000
_cell.length_c   1.000
_cell.angle_alpha   90.00
_cell.angle_beta   90.00
_cell.angle_gamma   90.00
#
_symmetry.space_group_name_H-M   'P 1'
#
loop_
_entity.id
_entity.type
_entity.pdbx_description
1 polymer ?
#
loop_
_entity_poly.entity_id
_entity_poly.type
_entity_poly.pdbx_seq_one_letter_code
_entity_poly.pdbx_strand_id
1 'polypeptide(L)'
;MQVVKYFLDPKTFQKVKFVYPKNDDSVQLMRSYFDDENLPIEFGGRAILKYDHEEFSRLMVEDDVKAASFWGFDKKLQQSTNGHHGHGAEVTPETIGLAPPAS
;
A
#
# COMPACT_ATOMS: atom_id res chain seq x y z
N MET A 1 16.87 -12.30 9.93
CA MET A 1 15.62 -12.71 9.25
C MET A 1 15.60 -14.23 9.04
N GLN A 2 15.32 -15.01 10.09
CA GLN A 2 15.15 -16.48 9.97
C GLN A 2 13.70 -16.90 10.16
N VAL A 3 12.96 -16.22 11.05
CA VAL A 3 11.58 -16.58 11.39
C VAL A 3 10.59 -16.31 10.26
N VAL A 4 10.74 -15.19 9.54
CA VAL A 4 9.82 -14.79 8.44
C VAL A 4 9.82 -15.80 7.27
N LYS A 5 10.93 -16.53 7.06
CA LYS A 5 11.06 -17.47 5.95
C LYS A 5 10.06 -18.63 6.02
N TYR A 6 9.63 -19.03 7.22
CA TYR A 6 8.68 -20.12 7.40
C TYR A 6 7.23 -19.74 7.05
N PHE A 7 6.94 -18.45 6.92
CA PHE A 7 5.61 -17.93 6.61
C PHE A 7 5.44 -17.55 5.12
N LEU A 8 6.51 -17.65 4.33
CA LEU A 8 6.48 -17.32 2.91
C LEU A 8 6.42 -18.60 2.08
N ASP A 9 5.42 -18.67 1.21
CA ASP A 9 5.40 -19.73 0.20
C ASP A 9 6.58 -19.55 -0.78
N PRO A 10 7.00 -20.63 -1.48
CA PRO A 10 8.16 -20.58 -2.37
C PRO A 10 8.09 -19.52 -3.47
N LYS A 11 6.89 -19.19 -3.97
CA LYS A 11 6.69 -18.21 -5.04
C LYS A 11 6.83 -16.78 -4.50
N THR A 12 6.32 -16.51 -3.30
CA THR A 12 6.51 -15.21 -2.63
C THR A 12 7.94 -15.02 -2.18
N PHE A 13 8.59 -16.07 -1.68
CA PHE A 13 9.99 -16.02 -1.26
C PHE A 13 10.94 -15.56 -2.39
N GLN A 14 10.66 -15.95 -3.64
CA GLN A 14 11.46 -15.51 -4.78
C GLN A 14 11.31 -14.02 -5.12
N LYS A 15 10.14 -13.43 -4.82
CA LYS A 15 9.81 -12.03 -5.12
C LYS A 15 10.29 -11.07 -4.04
N VAL A 16 10.30 -11.51 -2.78
CA VAL A 16 10.71 -10.67 -1.67
C VAL A 16 12.23 -10.52 -1.65
N LYS A 17 12.70 -9.28 -1.71
CA LYS A 17 14.10 -8.90 -1.50
C LYS A 17 14.21 -8.07 -0.23
N PHE A 18 15.08 -8.49 0.67
CA PHE A 18 15.35 -7.75 1.90
C PHE A 18 16.57 -6.87 1.66
N VAL A 19 16.40 -5.56 1.81
CA VAL A 19 17.46 -4.56 1.68
C VAL A 19 17.93 -4.17 3.08
N TYR A 20 19.25 -4.06 3.24
CA TYR A 20 19.88 -3.68 4.50
C TYR A 20 20.75 -2.44 4.29
N PRO A 21 20.54 -1.34 5.05
CA PRO A 21 21.30 -0.10 4.88
C PRO A 21 22.81 -0.24 5.11
N LYS A 22 23.24 -1.25 5.87
CA LYS A 22 24.67 -1.51 6.18
C LYS A 22 25.36 -2.41 5.17
N ASN A 23 24.68 -2.78 4.09
CA ASN A 23 25.21 -3.65 3.05
C ASN A 23 25.09 -2.91 1.70
N ASP A 24 26.23 -2.53 1.13
CA ASP A 24 26.28 -1.77 -0.12
C ASP A 24 25.60 -2.51 -1.29
N ASP A 25 25.75 -3.84 -1.39
CA ASP A 25 25.09 -4.64 -2.43
C ASP A 25 23.56 -4.56 -2.31
N SER A 26 23.05 -4.54 -1.07
CA SER A 26 21.63 -4.43 -0.80
C SER A 26 21.08 -3.04 -1.14
N VAL A 27 21.84 -1.99 -0.81
CA VAL A 27 21.48 -0.60 -1.16
C VAL A 27 21.52 -0.39 -2.67
N GLN A 28 22.51 -0.98 -3.35
CA GLN A 28 22.59 -0.90 -4.80
C GLN A 28 21.44 -1.65 -5.49
N LEU A 29 21.03 -2.81 -4.94
CA LEU A 29 19.84 -3.51 -5.39
C LEU A 29 18.60 -2.61 -5.30
N MET A 30 18.41 -1.91 -4.19
CA MET A 30 17.30 -0.97 -4.03
C MET A 30 17.30 0.13 -5.09
N ARG A 31 18.46 0.77 -5.33
CA ARG A 31 18.63 1.81 -6.35
C ARG A 31 18.43 1.33 -7.79
N SER A 32 18.56 0.02 -8.03
CA SER A 32 18.28 -0.55 -9.34
C SER A 32 16.78 -0.69 -9.64
N TYR A 33 15.94 -0.76 -8.60
CA TYR A 33 14.49 -0.89 -8.71
C TYR A 33 13.75 0.44 -8.51
N PHE A 34 14.31 1.35 -7.72
CA PHE A 34 13.69 2.61 -7.34
C PHE A 34 14.61 3.78 -7.65
N ASP A 35 14.02 4.88 -8.11
CA ASP A 35 14.70 6.17 -8.22
C ASP A 35 14.86 6.77 -6.83
N ASP A 36 16.11 6.88 -6.37
CA ASP A 36 16.44 7.35 -5.05
C ASP A 36 16.30 8.86 -4.88
N GLU A 37 16.28 9.65 -5.97
CA GLU A 37 15.98 11.08 -5.92
C GLU A 37 14.51 11.37 -5.61
N ASN A 38 13.60 10.50 -6.05
CA ASN A 38 12.16 10.66 -5.82
C ASN A 38 11.62 9.83 -4.65
N LEU A 39 12.43 8.92 -4.11
CA LEU A 39 12.02 8.08 -2.99
C LEU A 39 12.23 8.80 -1.64
N PRO A 40 11.23 8.80 -0.73
CA PRO A 40 11.38 9.38 0.61
C PRO A 40 12.53 8.79 1.42
N ILE A 41 13.15 9.62 2.27
CA ILE A 41 14.25 9.20 3.17
C ILE A 41 13.83 8.09 4.13
N GLU A 42 12.56 8.04 4.54
CA GLU A 42 11.98 7.01 5.41
C GLU A 42 12.01 5.62 4.76
N PHE A 43 12.02 5.58 3.43
CA PHE A 43 12.13 4.35 2.64
C PHE A 43 13.55 4.10 2.11
N GLY A 44 14.54 4.91 2.51
CA GLY A 44 15.95 4.76 2.13
C GLY A 44 16.37 5.55 0.89
N GLY A 45 15.53 6.47 0.39
CA GLY A 45 15.88 7.40 -0.68
C GLY A 45 16.48 8.71 -0.17
N ARG A 46 16.47 9.74 -1.01
CA ARG A 46 17.01 11.08 -0.73
C ARG A 46 15.95 12.18 -0.69
N ALA A 47 14.71 11.89 -1.11
CA ALA A 47 13.65 12.89 -1.15
C ALA A 47 13.19 13.25 0.27
N ILE A 48 13.22 14.54 0.59
CA ILE A 48 12.62 15.05 1.83
C ILE A 48 11.17 15.41 1.51
N LEU A 49 10.28 14.45 1.72
CA LEU A 49 8.84 14.60 1.51
C LEU A 49 8.13 14.53 2.86
N LYS A 50 7.27 15.52 3.14
CA LYS A 50 6.42 15.46 4.32
C LYS A 50 5.18 14.64 3.97
N TYR A 51 4.85 13.69 4.83
CA TYR A 51 3.63 12.92 4.69
C TYR A 51 2.41 13.78 5.04
N ASP A 52 1.51 13.98 4.07
CA ASP A 52 0.19 14.59 4.26
C ASP A 52 -0.91 13.56 3.94
N HIS A 53 -1.57 13.07 4.98
CA HIS A 53 -2.60 12.03 4.84
C HIS A 53 -3.77 12.47 3.93
N GLU A 54 -4.20 13.73 4.03
CA GLU A 54 -5.35 14.22 3.25
C GLU A 54 -5.00 14.30 1.77
N GLU A 55 -3.81 14.81 1.45
CA GLU A 55 -3.33 14.89 0.07
C GLU A 55 -3.14 13.50 -0.54
N PHE A 56 -2.43 12.60 0.15
CA PHE A 56 -2.18 11.25 -0.35
C PHE A 56 -3.46 10.43 -0.50
N SER A 57 -4.41 10.53 0.44
CA SER A 57 -5.69 9.82 0.34
C SER A 57 -6.52 10.31 -0.85
N ARG A 58 -6.57 11.62 -1.09
CA ARG A 58 -7.24 12.20 -2.28
C ARG A 58 -6.60 11.69 -3.58
N LEU A 59 -5.27 11.68 -3.66
CA LEU A 59 -4.55 11.20 -4.84
C LEU A 59 -4.80 9.71 -5.12
N MET A 60 -4.87 8.86 -4.09
CA MET A 60 -5.21 7.44 -4.24
C MET A 60 -6.61 7.25 -4.84
N VAL A 61 -7.60 7.99 -4.35
CA VAL A 61 -8.98 7.92 -4.87
C VAL A 61 -9.05 8.39 -6.33
N GLU A 62 -8.35 9.48 -6.67
CA GLU A 62 -8.31 9.99 -8.05
C GLU A 62 -7.65 9.01 -9.02
N ASP A 63 -6.59 8.32 -8.59
CA ASP A 63 -5.94 7.31 -9.42
C ASP A 63 -6.78 6.05 -9.58
N ASP A 64 -7.50 5.62 -8.53
CA ASP A 64 -8.45 4.50 -8.61
C ASP A 64 -9.56 4.77 -9.64
N VAL A 65 -10.13 5.99 -9.64
CA VAL A 65 -11.14 6.39 -10.65
C VAL A 65 -10.53 6.36 -12.05
N LYS A 66 -9.35 6.95 -12.23
CA LYS A 66 -8.66 6.97 -13.53
C LYS A 66 -8.35 5.56 -14.03
N ALA A 67 -7.87 4.69 -13.14
CA ALA A 67 -7.58 3.30 -13.45
C ALA A 67 -8.86 2.54 -13.82
N ALA A 68 -9.96 2.73 -13.07
CA ALA A 68 -11.24 2.12 -13.39
C ALA A 68 -11.75 2.52 -14.78
N SER A 69 -11.61 3.80 -15.14
CA SER A 69 -11.93 4.30 -16.48
C SER A 69 -11.03 3.71 -17.56
N PHE A 70 -9.71 3.70 -17.34
CA PHE A 70 -8.74 3.18 -18.29
C PHE A 70 -8.95 1.68 -18.57
N TRP A 71 -9.23 0.90 -17.53
CA TRP A 71 -9.47 -0.55 -17.62
C TRP A 71 -10.93 -0.91 -17.96
N GLY A 72 -11.82 0.07 -18.06
CA GLY A 72 -13.21 -0.11 -18.49
C GLY A 72 -14.15 -0.70 -17.43
N PHE A 73 -13.78 -0.65 -16.15
CA PHE A 73 -14.60 -1.15 -15.04
C PHE A 73 -15.82 -0.27 -14.74
N ASP A 74 -15.81 0.99 -15.18
CA ASP A 74 -16.89 1.97 -14.97
C ASP A 74 -18.26 1.51 -15.47
N LYS A 75 -18.29 0.65 -16.51
CA LYS A 75 -19.55 0.18 -17.13
C LYS A 75 -20.28 -0.88 -16.30
N LYS A 76 -19.63 -1.53 -15.34
CA LYS A 76 -20.24 -2.62 -14.54
C LYS A 76 -20.99 -2.10 -13.30
N LEU A 77 -20.70 -0.87 -12.85
CA LEU A 77 -21.40 -0.26 -11.71
C LEU A 77 -22.76 0.34 -12.12
N GLN A 78 -22.91 0.77 -13.38
CA GLN A 78 -24.13 1.39 -13.91
C GLN A 78 -25.23 0.39 -14.30
N GLN A 79 -24.93 -0.90 -14.48
CA GLN A 79 -25.93 -1.91 -14.85
C GLN A 79 -26.61 -2.61 -13.64
N SER A 80 -26.29 -2.24 -12.41
CA SER A 80 -26.91 -2.81 -11.20
C SER A 80 -28.03 -1.97 -10.57
N THR A 81 -28.47 -0.89 -11.21
CA THR A 81 -29.74 -0.24 -10.85
C THR A 81 -30.90 -0.91 -11.57
N ASN A 82 -31.12 -2.19 -11.30
CA ASN A 82 -32.45 -2.82 -11.32
C ASN A 82 -32.34 -4.25 -10.75
N GLY A 83 -32.61 -4.36 -9.45
CA GLY A 83 -32.89 -5.64 -8.78
C GLY A 83 -31.88 -6.03 -7.72
N HIS A 84 -32.25 -5.81 -6.46
CA HIS A 84 -32.00 -6.67 -5.29
C HIS A 84 -30.71 -7.52 -5.29
N HIS A 85 -29.72 -7.14 -4.47
CA HIS A 85 -29.17 -7.88 -3.32
C HIS A 85 -27.85 -7.23 -2.88
N GLY A 86 -27.71 -7.01 -1.57
CA GLY A 86 -26.70 -6.14 -0.97
C GLY A 86 -25.26 -6.65 -1.03
N HIS A 87 -24.34 -5.69 -1.06
CA HIS A 87 -23.25 -5.57 -0.08
C HIS A 87 -22.61 -4.20 -0.32
N GLY A 88 -23.00 -3.23 0.50
CA GLY A 88 -22.25 -1.99 0.61
C GLY A 88 -20.91 -2.31 1.28
N ALA A 89 -19.82 -1.83 0.70
CA ALA A 89 -18.58 -1.66 1.44
C ALA A 89 -18.78 -0.45 2.36
N GLU A 90 -19.44 -0.69 3.49
CA GLU A 90 -19.42 0.21 4.63
C GLU A 90 -18.00 0.19 5.20
N VAL A 91 -17.23 1.23 4.90
CA VAL A 91 -15.93 1.46 5.55
C VAL A 91 -16.24 2.16 6.87
N THR A 92 -16.51 1.38 7.90
CA THR A 92 -16.68 1.89 9.26
C THR A 92 -15.31 2.25 9.84
N PRO A 93 -15.07 3.49 10.34
CA PRO A 93 -13.86 3.78 11.07
C PRO A 93 -13.93 3.08 12.43
N GLU A 94 -13.00 2.16 12.70
CA GLU A 94 -12.89 1.50 14.01
C GLU A 94 -12.71 2.58 15.10
N THR A 95 -13.64 2.58 16.06
CA THR A 95 -13.58 3.44 17.24
C THR A 95 -12.47 2.93 18.16
N ILE A 96 -11.49 3.80 18.44
CA ILE A 96 -10.42 3.59 19.42
C ILE A 96 -11.03 3.25 20.78
N GLY A 97 -10.97 1.97 21.17
CA GLY A 97 -11.31 1.51 22.51
C GLY A 97 -10.14 1.77 23.45
N LEU A 98 -10.24 2.82 24.27
CA LEU A 98 -9.35 3.03 25.41
C LEU A 98 -9.49 1.84 26.39
N ALA A 99 -8.37 1.18 26.71
CA ALA A 99 -8.33 0.19 27.78
C ALA A 99 -8.46 0.86 29.16
N PRO A 100 -9.19 0.27 30.12
CA PRO A 100 -9.26 0.81 31.48
C PRO A 100 -7.97 0.52 32.28
N PRO A 101 -7.65 1.35 33.29
CA PRO A 101 -6.46 1.14 34.12
C PRO A 101 -6.62 -0.08 35.02
N ALA A 102 -5.57 -0.90 35.09
CA ALA A 102 -5.48 -1.99 36.08
C ALA A 102 -5.30 -1.40 37.49
N SER A 103 -6.05 -1.92 38.46
CA SER A 103 -5.76 -1.81 39.90
C SER A 103 -5.37 -3.17 40.44
#